data_AF-A0A3D4LP38-F1
#
_entry.id   AF-A0A3D4LP38-F1
#
_cell.length_a   1.000
_cell.length_b   1.000
_cell.length_c   1.000
_cell.angle_alpha   90.00
_cell.angle_beta   90.00
_cell.angle_gamma   90.00
#
_symmetry.space_group_name_H-M   'P 1'
#
loop_
_entity.id
_entity.type
_entity.pdbx_description
1 polymer ?
#
loop_
_entity_poly.entity_id
_entity_poly.type
_entity_poly.pdbx_seq_one_letter_code
_entity_poly.pdbx_strand_id
1 'polypeptide(L)'
;MHNNYNEKISDMKKCIQKKNKLNMLLKQTEQDIIKEKLLLNKLSGELEKETQDVLKLKPDNITSLFYTILGTEEDKHSKENQKLLKARLKYEQCKSNMNYLVNETKKIVDYIADLNGCDTEYEELIDKKLEIIHIEDDETSQDLKRLIKRKENMNANIIEICEAICYGEKALEAIEKTIKELETA
;
A
#
# COMPACT_ATOMS: atom_id res chain seq x y z
N MET A 1 -15.76 12.61 36.57
CA MET A 1 -14.70 11.57 36.52
C MET A 1 -15.01 10.46 35.53
N HIS A 2 -16.17 9.78 35.58
CA HIS A 2 -16.48 8.66 34.66
C HIS A 2 -16.50 9.02 33.16
N ASN A 3 -16.91 10.24 32.79
CA ASN A 3 -16.96 10.65 31.38
C ASN A 3 -15.55 10.74 30.75
N ASN A 4 -14.56 11.16 31.52
CA ASN A 4 -13.17 11.27 31.08
C ASN A 4 -12.57 9.88 30.76
N TYR A 5 -12.87 8.85 31.55
CA TYR A 5 -12.45 7.49 31.24
C TYR A 5 -13.12 6.93 29.98
N ASN A 6 -14.41 7.19 29.78
CA ASN A 6 -15.11 6.73 28.58
C ASN A 6 -14.51 7.32 27.31
N GLU A 7 -14.20 8.62 27.31
CA GLU A 7 -13.55 9.30 26.18
C GLU A 7 -12.16 8.72 25.91
N LYS A 8 -11.31 8.60 26.95
CA LYS A 8 -9.95 8.03 26.80
C LYS A 8 -9.96 6.58 26.32
N ILE A 9 -10.86 5.75 26.83
CA ILE A 9 -11.01 4.35 26.38
C ILE A 9 -11.42 4.31 24.90
N SER A 10 -12.35 5.17 24.49
CA SER A 10 -12.80 5.28 23.10
C SER A 10 -11.67 5.75 22.19
N ASP A 11 -10.90 6.76 22.58
CA ASP A 11 -9.76 7.25 21.81
C ASP A 11 -8.67 6.20 21.68
N MET A 12 -8.39 5.46 22.75
CA MET A 12 -7.42 4.40 22.69
C MET A 12 -7.90 3.21 21.85
N LYS A 13 -9.22 2.96 21.82
CA LYS A 13 -9.81 2.00 20.89
C LYS A 13 -9.62 2.41 19.43
N LYS A 14 -9.81 3.69 19.10
CA LYS A 14 -9.54 4.23 17.75
C LYS A 14 -8.05 4.10 17.40
N CYS A 15 -7.14 4.35 18.36
CA CYS A 15 -5.71 4.12 18.14
C CYS A 15 -5.43 2.66 17.72
N ILE A 16 -5.97 1.69 18.46
CA ILE A 16 -5.81 0.25 18.16
C ILE A 16 -6.36 -0.08 16.78
N GLN A 17 -7.54 0.43 16.41
CA GLN A 17 -8.08 0.23 15.06
C GLN A 17 -7.17 0.80 13.98
N LYS A 18 -6.65 2.02 14.17
CA LYS A 18 -5.72 2.66 13.23
C LYS A 18 -4.46 1.81 13.07
N LYS A 19 -3.89 1.32 14.18
CA LYS A 19 -2.74 0.41 14.17
C LYS A 19 -3.05 -0.89 13.40
N ASN A 20 -4.21 -1.49 13.62
CA ASN A 20 -4.64 -2.69 12.90
C ASN A 20 -4.80 -2.46 11.39
N LYS A 21 -5.40 -1.33 10.99
CA LYS A 21 -5.50 -0.92 9.58
C LYS A 21 -4.11 -0.76 8.95
N LEU A 22 -3.19 -0.10 9.64
CA LEU A 22 -1.81 0.06 9.17
C LEU A 22 -1.07 -1.27 9.07
N ASN A 23 -1.26 -2.20 10.00
CA ASN A 23 -0.68 -3.55 9.92
C ASN A 23 -1.22 -4.34 8.71
N MET A 24 -2.52 -4.23 8.41
CA MET A 24 -3.09 -4.84 7.20
C MET A 24 -2.51 -4.22 5.93
N LEU A 25 -2.39 -2.89 5.89
CA LEU A 25 -1.79 -2.18 4.77
C LEU A 25 -0.32 -2.58 4.59
N LEU A 26 0.46 -2.65 5.67
CA LEU A 26 1.85 -3.09 5.66
C LEU A 26 1.99 -4.46 4.99
N LYS A 27 1.18 -5.43 5.43
CA LYS A 27 1.18 -6.78 4.86
C LYS A 27 0.85 -6.77 3.37
N GLN A 28 -0.09 -5.93 2.94
CA GLN A 28 -0.44 -5.80 1.53
C GLN A 28 0.72 -5.17 0.74
N THR A 29 1.32 -4.09 1.24
CA THR A 29 2.47 -3.44 0.61
C THR A 29 3.66 -4.40 0.49
N GLU A 30 3.93 -5.23 1.51
CA GLU A 30 4.97 -6.27 1.45
C GLU A 30 4.68 -7.32 0.36
N GLN A 31 3.43 -7.72 0.19
CA GLN A 31 3.03 -8.62 -0.90
C GLN A 31 3.25 -7.96 -2.26
N ASP A 32 2.93 -6.68 -2.40
CA ASP A 32 3.13 -5.95 -3.64
C ASP A 32 4.62 -5.75 -3.96
N ILE A 33 5.46 -5.54 -2.95
CA ILE A 33 6.94 -5.57 -3.08
C ILE A 33 7.42 -6.92 -3.63
N ILE A 34 6.89 -8.04 -3.12
CA ILE A 34 7.26 -9.36 -3.62
C ILE A 34 6.87 -9.52 -5.09
N LYS A 35 5.66 -9.11 -5.47
CA LYS A 35 5.20 -9.14 -6.87
C LYS A 35 6.07 -8.28 -7.77
N GLU A 36 6.36 -7.05 -7.35
CA GLU A 36 7.16 -6.10 -8.12
C GLU A 36 8.60 -6.60 -8.28
N LYS A 37 9.17 -7.23 -7.24
CA LYS A 37 10.50 -7.86 -7.31
C LYS A 37 10.54 -9.01 -8.32
N LEU A 38 9.51 -9.86 -8.34
CA LEU A 38 9.41 -10.94 -9.33
C LEU A 38 9.28 -10.39 -10.75
N LEU A 39 8.48 -9.32 -10.92
CA LEU A 39 8.35 -8.62 -12.19
C LEU A 39 9.66 -7.99 -12.65
N LEU A 40 10.39 -7.33 -11.74
CA LEU A 40 11.68 -6.71 -12.03
C LEU A 40 12.70 -7.73 -12.53
N ASN A 41 12.76 -8.90 -11.89
CA ASN A 41 13.64 -10.00 -12.32
C ASN A 41 13.30 -10.48 -13.74
N LYS A 42 12.00 -10.62 -14.05
CA LYS A 42 11.54 -10.99 -15.39
C LYS A 42 11.94 -9.93 -16.42
N LEU A 43 11.67 -8.65 -16.13
CA LEU A 43 11.99 -7.53 -17.01
C LEU A 43 13.50 -7.36 -17.21
N SER A 44 14.32 -7.66 -16.20
CA SER A 44 15.77 -7.67 -16.32
C SER A 44 16.25 -8.67 -17.38
N GLY A 45 15.68 -9.89 -17.38
CA GLY A 45 16.00 -10.90 -18.39
C GLY A 45 15.50 -10.54 -19.79
N GLU A 46 14.33 -9.89 -19.90
CA GLU A 46 13.83 -9.37 -21.18
C GLU A 46 14.74 -8.25 -21.71
N LEU A 47 15.15 -7.32 -20.84
CA LEU A 47 16.05 -6.22 -21.21
C LEU A 47 17.42 -6.74 -21.68
N GLU A 48 17.97 -7.76 -21.02
CA GLU A 48 19.25 -8.36 -21.41
C GLU A 48 19.16 -9.00 -22.80
N LYS A 49 18.06 -9.72 -23.10
CA LYS A 49 17.83 -10.31 -24.43
C LYS A 49 17.76 -9.25 -25.52
N GLU A 50 16.94 -8.22 -25.33
CA GLU A 50 16.80 -7.14 -26.33
C GLU A 50 18.12 -6.36 -26.50
N THR A 51 18.91 -6.22 -25.42
CA THR A 51 20.25 -5.62 -25.50
C THR A 51 21.18 -6.47 -26.35
N GLN A 52 21.17 -7.80 -26.17
CA GLN A 52 21.97 -8.72 -26.99
C GLN A 52 21.52 -8.72 -28.46
N ASP A 53 20.22 -8.63 -28.74
CA ASP A 53 19.72 -8.62 -30.12
C ASP A 53 20.10 -7.33 -30.86
N VAL A 54 20.06 -6.17 -30.18
CA VAL A 54 20.61 -4.92 -30.72
C VAL A 54 22.13 -5.03 -30.95
N LEU A 55 22.87 -5.72 -30.07
CA LEU A 55 24.31 -5.92 -30.24
C LEU A 55 24.64 -6.83 -31.43
N LYS A 56 23.89 -7.92 -31.65
CA LYS A 56 24.07 -8.84 -32.79
C LYS A 56 23.78 -8.19 -34.15
N LEU A 57 22.97 -7.12 -34.16
CA LEU A 57 22.71 -6.36 -35.37
C LEU A 57 23.87 -5.41 -35.70
N LYS A 58 24.83 -5.16 -34.80
CA LYS A 58 26.02 -4.39 -35.17
C LYS A 58 26.79 -5.16 -36.25
N PRO A 59 27.29 -4.47 -37.29
CA PRO A 59 27.97 -5.14 -38.37
C PRO A 59 29.29 -5.74 -37.88
N ASP A 60 29.32 -7.06 -37.75
CA ASP A 60 30.50 -7.82 -37.34
C ASP A 60 31.43 -8.15 -38.53
N ASN A 61 31.00 -7.86 -39.76
CA ASN A 61 31.81 -8.06 -40.97
C ASN A 61 31.60 -6.97 -42.04
N ILE A 62 32.55 -6.88 -42.97
CA ILE A 62 32.54 -5.87 -44.05
C ILE A 62 31.33 -6.05 -44.99
N THR A 63 30.83 -7.27 -45.16
CA THR A 63 29.66 -7.56 -46.00
C THR A 63 28.36 -7.01 -45.41
N SER A 64 28.18 -7.07 -44.08
CA SER A 64 27.01 -6.48 -43.41
C SER A 64 27.02 -4.95 -43.47
N LEU A 65 28.21 -4.32 -43.45
CA LEU A 65 28.36 -2.88 -43.71
C LEU A 65 27.83 -2.49 -45.10
N PHE A 66 28.08 -3.30 -46.14
CA PHE A 66 27.55 -3.05 -47.48
C PHE A 66 26.01 -3.14 -47.53
N TYR A 67 25.39 -4.08 -46.80
CA TYR A 67 23.91 -4.18 -46.72
C TYR A 67 23.27 -3.03 -45.93
N THR A 68 23.94 -2.52 -44.89
CA THR A 68 23.53 -1.31 -44.16
C THR A 68 23.54 -0.08 -45.07
N ILE A 69 24.59 0.09 -45.90
CA ILE A 69 24.71 1.23 -46.83
C ILE A 69 23.70 1.13 -47.99
N LEU A 70 23.33 -0.08 -48.42
CA LEU A 70 22.35 -0.33 -49.48
C LEU A 70 20.88 -0.26 -49.00
N GLY A 71 20.62 0.10 -47.73
CA GLY A 71 19.30 0.53 -47.25
C GLY A 71 18.30 -0.58 -46.86
N THR A 72 18.73 -1.84 -46.74
CA THR A 72 17.82 -2.96 -46.37
C THR A 72 17.85 -3.33 -44.87
N GLU A 73 18.83 -2.83 -44.11
CA GLU A 73 19.04 -3.15 -42.69
C GLU A 73 18.61 -2.02 -41.72
N GLU A 74 18.45 -0.77 -42.18
CA GLU A 74 18.04 0.38 -41.35
C GLU A 74 16.68 0.18 -40.65
N ASP A 75 15.71 -0.43 -41.33
CA ASP A 75 14.38 -0.72 -40.78
C ASP A 75 14.41 -1.77 -39.66
N LYS A 76 15.35 -2.73 -39.71
CA LYS A 76 15.51 -3.74 -38.65
C LYS A 76 16.19 -3.14 -37.41
N HIS A 77 17.23 -2.32 -37.61
CA HIS A 77 17.86 -1.57 -36.53
C HIS A 77 16.88 -0.65 -35.79
N SER A 78 16.01 0.04 -36.53
CA SER A 78 14.99 0.92 -35.95
C SER A 78 13.99 0.15 -35.06
N LYS A 79 13.49 -1.00 -35.54
CA LYS A 79 12.55 -1.85 -34.77
C LYS A 79 13.18 -2.41 -33.50
N GLU A 80 14.44 -2.83 -33.56
CA GLU A 80 15.09 -3.48 -32.42
C GLU A 80 15.51 -2.45 -31.36
N ASN A 81 15.90 -1.25 -31.79
CA ASN A 81 16.07 -0.10 -30.88
C ASN A 81 14.76 0.30 -30.18
N GLN A 82 13.61 0.25 -30.87
CA GLN A 82 12.30 0.50 -30.25
C GLN A 82 11.94 -0.57 -29.21
N LYS A 83 12.21 -1.85 -29.49
CA LYS A 83 12.00 -2.95 -28.52
C LYS A 83 12.87 -2.78 -27.28
N LEU A 84 14.16 -2.48 -27.46
CA LEU A 84 15.08 -2.19 -26.36
C LEU A 84 14.62 -1.01 -25.51
N LEU A 85 14.20 0.10 -26.14
CA LEU A 85 13.71 1.27 -25.42
C LEU A 85 12.45 0.93 -24.61
N LYS A 86 11.51 0.18 -25.19
CA LYS A 86 10.30 -0.28 -24.50
C LYS A 86 10.63 -1.18 -23.31
N ALA A 87 11.55 -2.13 -23.46
CA ALA A 87 12.01 -3.00 -22.38
C ALA A 87 12.64 -2.18 -21.24
N ARG A 88 13.48 -1.19 -21.59
CA ARG A 88 14.14 -0.30 -20.63
C ARG A 88 13.13 0.55 -19.86
N LEU A 89 12.15 1.14 -20.55
CA LEU A 89 11.11 1.95 -19.92
C LEU A 89 10.30 1.13 -18.89
N LYS A 90 9.89 -0.08 -19.26
CA LYS A 90 9.19 -0.98 -18.33
C LYS A 90 10.05 -1.34 -17.12
N TYR A 91 11.32 -1.64 -17.34
CA TYR A 91 12.27 -1.97 -16.27
C TYR A 91 12.46 -0.79 -15.29
N GLU A 92 12.71 0.41 -15.81
CA GLU A 92 12.87 1.61 -14.97
C GLU A 92 11.58 1.98 -14.24
N GLN A 93 10.41 1.83 -14.88
CA GLN A 93 9.12 2.01 -14.21
C GLN A 93 8.95 1.05 -13.04
N CYS A 94 9.22 -0.24 -13.25
CA CYS A 94 9.14 -1.27 -12.21
C CYS A 94 10.10 -0.98 -11.04
N LYS A 95 11.33 -0.55 -11.35
CA LYS A 95 12.31 -0.13 -10.35
C LYS A 95 11.85 1.09 -9.55
N SER A 96 11.23 2.07 -10.22
CA SER A 96 10.66 3.25 -9.56
C SER A 96 9.52 2.86 -8.62
N ASN A 97 8.61 1.99 -9.06
CA ASN A 97 7.51 1.47 -8.24
C ASN A 97 8.05 0.73 -7.00
N MET A 98 9.07 -0.11 -7.18
CA MET A 98 9.71 -0.83 -6.08
C MET A 98 10.29 0.14 -5.04
N ASN A 99 11.00 1.19 -5.48
CA ASN A 99 11.54 2.21 -4.57
C ASN A 99 10.44 2.96 -3.83
N TYR A 100 9.34 3.29 -4.52
CA TYR A 100 8.16 3.90 -3.92
C TYR A 100 7.58 3.00 -2.82
N LEU A 101 7.31 1.72 -3.14
CA LEU A 101 6.76 0.76 -2.18
C LEU A 101 7.66 0.59 -0.96
N VAL A 102 8.97 0.48 -1.13
CA VAL A 102 9.93 0.38 -0.01
C VAL A 102 9.89 1.61 0.88
N ASN A 103 9.78 2.81 0.30
CA ASN A 103 9.67 4.04 1.07
C ASN A 103 8.33 4.14 1.81
N GLU A 104 7.22 3.71 1.18
CA GLU A 104 5.92 3.66 1.85
C GLU A 104 5.90 2.65 2.99
N THR A 105 6.50 1.46 2.82
CA THR A 105 6.67 0.49 3.90
C THR A 105 7.36 1.11 5.12
N LYS A 106 8.44 1.87 4.92
CA LYS A 106 9.14 2.55 6.02
C LYS A 106 8.22 3.50 6.77
N LYS A 107 7.49 4.37 6.05
CA LYS A 107 6.54 5.31 6.65
C LYS A 107 5.45 4.57 7.44
N ILE A 108 4.91 3.49 6.88
CA ILE A 108 3.88 2.68 7.56
C ILE A 108 4.43 2.08 8.85
N VAL A 109 5.66 1.54 8.83
CA VAL A 109 6.33 1.00 10.01
C VAL A 109 6.55 2.08 11.08
N ASP A 110 7.01 3.27 10.67
CA ASP A 110 7.20 4.39 11.59
C ASP A 110 5.86 4.81 12.23
N TYR A 111 4.79 4.93 11.44
CA TYR A 111 3.46 5.22 11.97
C TYR A 111 2.91 4.13 12.90
N ILE A 112 3.22 2.85 12.65
CA ILE A 112 2.84 1.77 13.57
C ILE A 112 3.61 1.90 14.88
N ALA A 113 4.90 2.26 14.82
CA ALA A 113 5.73 2.47 16.00
C ALA A 113 5.22 3.61 16.88
N ASP A 114 4.73 4.69 16.28
CA ASP A 114 4.10 5.82 16.99
C ASP A 114 2.82 5.44 17.73
N LEU A 115 2.17 4.34 17.34
CA LEU A 115 0.94 3.81 17.95
C LEU A 115 1.21 2.67 18.95
N ASN A 116 2.46 2.46 19.33
CA ASN A 116 2.81 1.49 20.36
C ASN A 116 2.25 1.88 21.73
N GLY A 117 1.91 0.88 22.55
CA GLY A 117 1.33 1.09 23.88
C GLY A 117 -0.19 1.30 23.89
N CYS A 118 -0.83 1.54 22.73
CA CYS A 118 -2.28 1.74 22.68
C CYS A 118 -3.07 0.56 23.27
N ASP A 119 -2.68 -0.67 22.95
CA ASP A 119 -3.31 -1.87 23.50
C ASP A 119 -3.18 -1.94 25.04
N THR A 120 -2.01 -1.60 25.58
CA THR A 120 -1.73 -1.64 27.02
C THR A 120 -2.52 -0.56 27.76
N GLU A 121 -2.47 0.69 27.31
CA GLU A 121 -3.18 1.79 27.96
C GLU A 121 -4.70 1.60 27.87
N TYR A 122 -5.21 1.01 26.79
CA TYR A 122 -6.62 0.64 26.67
C TYR A 122 -7.06 -0.32 27.78
N GLU A 123 -6.29 -1.39 28.03
CA GLU A 123 -6.58 -2.34 29.10
C GLU A 123 -6.47 -1.68 30.47
N GLU A 124 -5.41 -0.92 30.72
CA GLU A 124 -5.22 -0.22 32.00
C GLU A 124 -6.35 0.77 32.31
N LEU A 125 -6.84 1.50 31.31
CA LEU A 125 -7.95 2.45 31.48
C LEU A 125 -9.25 1.73 31.82
N ILE A 126 -9.48 0.54 31.27
CA ILE A 126 -10.64 -0.28 31.61
C ILE A 126 -10.50 -0.81 33.04
N ASP A 127 -9.32 -1.30 33.42
CA ASP A 127 -9.08 -1.84 34.76
C ASP A 127 -9.22 -0.76 35.83
N LYS A 128 -8.61 0.42 35.62
CA LYS A 128 -8.80 1.61 36.49
C LYS A 128 -10.28 2.00 36.59
N LYS A 129 -11.03 1.90 35.50
CA LYS A 129 -12.47 2.19 35.52
C LYS A 129 -13.25 1.18 36.36
N LEU A 130 -12.89 -0.10 36.31
CA LEU A 130 -13.51 -1.15 37.12
C LEU A 130 -13.20 -0.98 38.61
N GLU A 131 -11.94 -0.65 38.96
CA GLU A 131 -11.51 -0.36 40.33
C GLU A 131 -12.34 0.77 40.98
N ILE A 132 -12.65 1.82 40.21
CA ILE A 132 -13.48 2.95 40.67
C ILE A 132 -14.93 2.51 40.92
N ILE A 133 -15.45 1.54 40.16
CA ILE A 133 -16.83 1.04 40.33
C ILE A 133 -16.93 0.13 41.57
N HIS A 134 -15.80 -0.30 42.14
CA HIS A 134 -15.71 -1.05 43.40
C HIS A 134 -16.52 -2.35 43.39
N ILE A 135 -16.39 -3.13 42.31
CA ILE A 135 -17.02 -4.43 42.17
C ILE A 135 -16.17 -5.47 42.91
N GLU A 136 -16.69 -6.00 44.02
CA GLU A 136 -16.02 -7.04 44.82
C GLU A 136 -16.11 -8.44 44.19
N ASP A 137 -17.16 -8.69 43.41
CA ASP A 137 -17.38 -9.97 42.72
C ASP A 137 -16.61 -10.04 41.39
N ASP A 138 -15.71 -11.02 41.29
CA ASP A 138 -14.83 -11.18 40.12
C ASP A 138 -15.63 -11.49 38.85
N GLU A 139 -16.69 -12.30 38.93
CA GLU A 139 -17.52 -12.67 37.78
C GLU A 139 -18.22 -11.45 37.18
N THR A 140 -18.86 -10.65 38.05
CA THR A 140 -19.51 -9.39 37.67
C THR A 140 -18.51 -8.39 37.08
N SER A 141 -17.30 -8.31 37.63
CA SER A 141 -16.23 -7.43 37.14
C SER A 141 -15.78 -7.82 35.73
N GLN A 142 -15.57 -9.12 35.50
CA GLN A 142 -15.22 -9.65 34.18
C GLN A 142 -16.35 -9.45 33.16
N ASP A 143 -17.60 -9.64 33.57
CA ASP A 143 -18.77 -9.36 32.73
C ASP A 143 -18.83 -7.91 32.30
N LEU A 144 -18.65 -6.99 33.24
CA LEU A 144 -18.62 -5.57 32.93
C LEU A 144 -17.45 -5.22 32.00
N LYS A 145 -16.27 -5.80 32.21
CA LYS A 145 -15.11 -5.66 31.30
C LYS A 145 -15.48 -6.09 29.88
N ARG A 146 -16.13 -7.24 29.72
CA ARG A 146 -16.60 -7.74 28.41
C ARG A 146 -17.60 -6.80 27.76
N LEU A 147 -18.57 -6.28 28.51
CA LEU A 147 -19.58 -5.34 28.01
C LEU A 147 -18.96 -4.01 27.57
N ILE A 148 -18.00 -3.47 28.34
CA ILE A 148 -17.26 -2.27 27.96
C ILE A 148 -16.54 -2.49 26.63
N LYS A 149 -15.75 -3.57 26.51
CA LYS A 149 -15.02 -3.88 25.26
C LYS A 149 -15.96 -4.06 24.07
N ARG A 150 -17.09 -4.75 24.27
CA ARG A 150 -18.11 -4.95 23.22
C ARG A 150 -18.70 -3.62 22.76
N LYS A 151 -19.04 -2.71 23.70
CA LYS A 151 -19.55 -1.38 23.38
C LYS A 151 -18.52 -0.57 22.58
N GLU A 152 -17.27 -0.58 23.01
CA GLU A 152 -16.20 0.15 22.29
C GLU A 152 -15.96 -0.44 20.90
N ASN A 153 -15.95 -1.77 20.73
CA ASN A 153 -15.90 -2.39 19.40
C ASN A 153 -17.04 -1.94 18.48
N MET A 154 -18.28 -1.89 19.00
CA MET A 154 -19.44 -1.44 18.22
C MET A 154 -19.31 0.02 17.80
N ASN A 155 -18.93 0.91 18.72
CA ASN A 155 -18.72 2.32 18.42
C ASN A 155 -17.64 2.51 17.35
N ALA A 156 -16.56 1.76 17.50
CA ALA A 156 -15.42 1.82 16.60
C ALA A 156 -15.82 1.31 15.19
N ASN A 157 -16.66 0.27 15.08
CA ASN A 157 -17.23 -0.19 13.80
C ASN A 157 -18.16 0.85 13.16
N ILE A 158 -18.98 1.55 13.96
CA ILE A 158 -19.88 2.60 13.44
C ILE A 158 -19.06 3.71 12.79
N ILE A 159 -17.98 4.15 13.45
CA ILE A 159 -17.09 5.18 12.91
C ILE A 159 -16.48 4.72 11.59
N GLU A 160 -15.97 3.48 11.52
CA GLU A 160 -15.39 2.94 10.28
C GLU A 160 -16.39 2.88 9.12
N ILE A 161 -17.64 2.48 9.40
CA ILE A 161 -18.69 2.44 8.38
C ILE A 161 -19.01 3.86 7.89
N CYS A 162 -19.11 4.83 8.79
CA CYS A 162 -19.34 6.23 8.42
C CYS A 162 -18.18 6.79 7.58
N GLU A 163 -16.93 6.50 7.94
CA GLU A 163 -15.76 6.88 7.14
C GLU A 163 -15.83 6.25 5.74
N ALA A 164 -16.13 4.95 5.65
CA ALA A 164 -16.23 4.24 4.38
C ALA A 164 -17.31 4.84 3.47
N ILE A 165 -18.48 5.19 4.03
CA ILE A 165 -19.55 5.89 3.30
C ILE A 165 -19.04 7.24 2.78
N CYS A 166 -18.44 8.07 3.65
CA CYS A 166 -17.96 9.39 3.29
C CYS A 166 -16.89 9.35 2.18
N TYR A 167 -15.92 8.44 2.27
CA TYR A 167 -14.91 8.28 1.22
C TYR A 167 -15.49 7.70 -0.06
N GLY A 168 -16.49 6.80 0.04
CA GLY A 168 -17.23 6.29 -1.11
C GLY A 168 -17.97 7.39 -1.88
N GLU A 169 -18.67 8.27 -1.17
CA GLU A 169 -19.36 9.42 -1.76
C GLU A 169 -18.38 10.38 -2.46
N LYS A 170 -17.25 10.70 -1.82
CA LYS A 170 -16.20 11.53 -2.43
C LYS A 170 -15.60 10.90 -3.68
N ALA A 171 -15.38 9.59 -3.67
CA ALA A 171 -14.87 8.88 -4.84
C ALA A 171 -15.88 8.91 -6.00
N LEU A 172 -17.17 8.72 -5.70
CA LEU A 172 -18.24 8.84 -6.68
C LEU A 172 -18.27 10.25 -7.30
N GLU A 173 -18.25 11.30 -6.48
CA GLU A 173 -18.22 12.69 -6.96
C GLU A 173 -17.03 12.97 -7.88
N ALA A 174 -15.84 12.49 -7.51
CA ALA A 174 -14.63 12.66 -8.32
C ALA A 174 -14.74 11.94 -9.68
N ILE A 175 -15.31 10.74 -9.70
CA ILE A 175 -15.54 9.98 -10.94
C ILE A 175 -16.56 10.69 -11.81
N GLU A 176 -17.69 11.12 -11.26
CA GLU A 176 -18.73 11.86 -12.00
C GLU A 176 -18.18 13.16 -12.61
N LYS A 177 -17.34 13.88 -11.86
CA LYS A 177 -16.66 15.07 -12.36
C LYS A 177 -15.71 14.74 -13.51
N THR A 178 -14.92 13.68 -13.38
CA THR A 178 -13.98 13.25 -14.42
C THR A 178 -14.72 12.82 -15.69
N ILE A 179 -15.85 12.11 -15.57
CA ILE A 179 -16.70 11.75 -16.71
C ILE A 179 -17.20 13.00 -17.42
N LYS A 180 -17.74 13.98 -16.69
CA LYS A 180 -18.20 15.25 -17.27
C LYS A 180 -17.09 15.98 -18.01
N GLU A 181 -15.89 16.06 -17.44
CA GLU A 181 -14.74 16.69 -18.07
C GLU A 181 -14.34 15.97 -19.38
N LEU A 182 -14.35 14.63 -19.39
CA LEU A 182 -14.06 13.82 -20.56
C LEU A 182 -15.14 13.89 -21.65
N GLU A 183 -16.42 14.01 -21.28
CA GLU A 183 -17.52 14.19 -22.25
C GLU A 183 -17.49 15.58 -22.92
N THR A 184 -16.85 16.56 -22.28
CA THR A 184 -16.68 17.91 -22.81
C THR A 184 -15.37 18.16 -23.57
N ALA A 185 -14.47 17.16 -23.62
CA ALA A 185 -13.16 17.22 -24.29
C ALA A 185 -13.20 16.63 -25.70
#